data_AF-A0A1X7UB31-F1
#
_entry.id   AF-A0A1X7UB31-F1
#
_cell.length_a   1.000
_cell.length_b   1.000
_cell.length_c   1.000
_cell.angle_alpha   90.00
_cell.angle_beta   90.00
_cell.angle_gamma   90.00
#
_symmetry.space_group_name_H-M   'P 1'
#
loop_
_entity.id
_entity.type
_entity.pdbx_description
1 polymer ?
#
loop_
_entity_poly.entity_id
_entity_poly.type
_entity_poly.pdbx_seq_one_letter_code
_entity_poly.pdbx_strand_id
1 'polypeptide(L)'
;MTVCYEYTEHGSKNNHGGLKQLKKRQANKVVCHFANAKLGMRCFVLLFDLYLSKLPTFDPGSPDADAFYLRPLDRLQSKDKPLFDARAIGHNTLKGLLKNMCKKAGICSDGKSNHKSNCCYQSA
;
A
#
# COMPACT_ATOMS: atom_id res chain seq x y z
N MET A 1 -2.34 -25.08 -4.53
CA MET A 1 -1.38 -24.00 -4.86
C MET A 1 -1.53 -22.89 -3.83
N THR A 2 -0.44 -22.50 -3.17
CA THR A 2 -0.46 -21.38 -2.22
C THR A 2 -0.25 -20.10 -3.00
N VAL A 3 -1.17 -19.14 -2.93
CA VAL A 3 -1.04 -17.82 -3.57
C VAL A 3 0.09 -17.05 -2.89
N CYS A 4 1.01 -16.51 -3.68
CA CYS A 4 2.17 -15.75 -3.22
C CYS A 4 2.33 -14.50 -4.08
N TYR A 5 2.45 -13.34 -3.44
CA TYR A 5 2.85 -12.09 -4.11
C TYR A 5 4.33 -11.84 -3.89
N GLU A 6 5.05 -11.59 -4.98
CA GLU A 6 6.44 -11.19 -4.95
C GLU A 6 6.54 -9.67 -5.13
N TYR A 7 7.15 -8.99 -4.17
CA TYR A 7 7.45 -7.57 -4.25
C TYR A 7 8.95 -7.38 -4.41
N THR A 8 9.35 -6.73 -5.51
CA THR A 8 10.72 -6.29 -5.73
C THR A 8 10.85 -4.80 -5.39
N GLU A 9 11.68 -4.48 -4.40
CA GLU A 9 11.95 -3.10 -4.00
C GLU A 9 12.90 -2.43 -5.01
N HIS A 10 12.34 -1.62 -5.91
CA HIS A 10 13.12 -0.82 -6.86
C HIS A 10 13.62 0.46 -6.20
N GLY A 11 14.67 0.33 -5.40
CA GLY A 11 15.30 1.43 -4.67
C GLY A 11 14.92 1.40 -3.20
N SER A 12 15.94 1.33 -2.34
CA SER A 12 15.76 1.32 -0.91
C SER A 12 16.13 2.66 -0.29
N LYS A 13 15.39 3.09 0.74
CA LYS A 13 15.74 4.28 1.52
C LYS A 13 17.14 4.19 2.13
N ASN A 14 17.62 2.97 2.37
CA ASN A 14 18.96 2.75 2.90
C ASN A 14 20.05 2.84 1.82
N ASN A 15 19.66 2.95 0.55
CA ASN A 15 20.56 3.02 -0.59
C ASN A 15 20.51 4.43 -1.20
N HIS A 16 21.37 5.31 -0.68
CA HIS A 16 21.38 6.75 -1.00
C HIS A 16 22.02 7.04 -2.37
N GLY A 17 22.48 6.00 -3.09
CA GLY A 17 23.00 6.14 -4.44
C GLY A 17 24.39 6.79 -4.54
N GLY A 18 25.10 6.94 -3.42
CA GLY A 18 26.46 7.50 -3.43
C GLY A 18 27.43 6.62 -4.25
N LEU A 19 28.50 7.21 -4.78
CA LEU A 19 29.51 6.51 -5.60
C LEU A 19 30.05 5.21 -4.98
N LYS A 20 30.21 5.18 -3.65
CA LYS A 20 30.63 3.96 -2.91
C LYS A 20 29.58 2.85 -2.92
N GLN A 21 28.29 3.20 -2.95
CA GLN A 21 27.16 2.27 -3.04
C GLN A 21 26.89 1.82 -4.48
N LEU A 22 27.14 2.68 -5.49
CA LEU A 22 27.06 2.29 -6.90
C LEU A 22 28.04 1.15 -7.25
N LYS A 23 29.26 1.19 -6.69
CA LYS A 23 30.26 0.12 -6.85
C LYS A 23 29.88 -1.17 -6.12
N LYS A 24 29.01 -1.09 -5.11
CA LYS A 24 28.49 -2.22 -4.32
C LYS A 24 26.97 -2.35 -4.52
N ARG A 25 26.48 -2.26 -5.76
CA ARG A 25 25.05 -2.41 -6.06
C ARG A 25 24.58 -3.74 -5.47
N GLN A 26 23.88 -3.67 -4.34
CA GLN A 26 23.17 -4.80 -3.79
C GLN A 26 21.98 -5.08 -4.71
N ALA A 27 21.69 -6.35 -4.94
CA ALA A 27 20.49 -6.75 -5.63
C ALA A 27 19.27 -6.15 -4.93
N ASN A 28 18.23 -5.83 -5.71
CA ASN A 28 16.99 -5.36 -5.14
C ASN A 28 16.45 -6.40 -4.16
N LYS A 29 15.93 -5.92 -3.04
CA LYS A 29 15.31 -6.79 -2.06
C LYS A 29 14.03 -7.35 -2.67
N VAL A 30 13.93 -8.67 -2.65
CA VAL A 30 12.71 -9.39 -3.03
C VAL A 30 12.05 -9.90 -1.75
N VAL A 31 10.76 -9.61 -1.60
CA VAL A 31 9.96 -10.06 -0.46
C VAL A 31 8.76 -10.84 -0.98
N CYS A 32 8.64 -12.08 -0.52
CA CYS A 32 7.51 -12.95 -0.83
C CYS A 32 6.47 -12.90 0.29
N HIS A 33 5.22 -12.61 -0.06
CA HIS A 33 4.08 -12.64 0.85
C HIS A 33 3.20 -13.83 0.52
N PHE A 34 3.21 -14.84 1.40
CA PHE A 34 2.40 -16.04 1.26
C PHE A 34 1.02 -15.88 1.91
N ALA A 35 0.00 -16.47 1.29
CA ALA A 35 -1.32 -16.55 1.88
C ALA A 35 -1.29 -17.37 3.18
N ASN A 36 -1.91 -16.84 4.24
CA ASN A 36 -2.07 -17.51 5.50
C ASN A 36 -3.54 -17.50 5.92
N ALA A 37 -4.24 -18.61 5.64
CA ALA A 37 -5.66 -18.77 5.93
C ALA A 37 -5.99 -18.63 7.43
N LYS A 38 -5.05 -18.93 8.34
CA LYS A 38 -5.26 -18.81 9.79
C LYS A 38 -5.48 -17.36 10.23
N LEU A 39 -4.99 -16.38 9.47
CA LEU A 39 -5.17 -14.96 9.75
C LEU A 39 -6.54 -14.45 9.29
N GLY A 40 -7.30 -15.24 8.53
CA GLY A 40 -8.62 -14.85 7.99
C GLY A 40 -8.58 -13.50 7.29
N MET A 41 -9.46 -12.59 7.69
CA MET A 41 -9.55 -11.22 7.13
C MET A 41 -8.32 -10.34 7.40
N ARG A 42 -7.36 -10.78 8.22
CA ARG A 42 -6.10 -10.06 8.47
C ARG A 42 -4.97 -10.54 7.57
N CYS A 43 -5.19 -11.56 6.74
CA CYS A 43 -4.18 -12.04 5.80
C CYS A 43 -3.92 -10.99 4.72
N PHE A 44 -2.69 -10.49 4.63
CA PHE A 44 -2.29 -9.50 3.64
C PHE A 44 -2.62 -9.91 2.21
N VAL A 45 -2.30 -11.15 1.81
CA VAL A 45 -2.58 -11.66 0.46
C VAL A 45 -4.07 -11.61 0.14
N LEU A 46 -4.94 -12.07 1.05
CA LEU A 46 -6.39 -12.05 0.84
C LEU A 46 -6.96 -10.62 0.81
N LEU A 47 -6.42 -9.72 1.64
CA LEU A 47 -6.79 -8.30 1.60
C LEU A 47 -6.37 -7.64 0.28
N PHE A 48 -5.20 -8.01 -0.23
CA PHE A 48 -4.69 -7.49 -1.49
C PHE A 48 -5.49 -8.04 -2.68
N ASP A 49 -5.80 -9.34 -2.71
CA ASP A 49 -6.71 -9.95 -3.69
C ASP A 49 -8.07 -9.25 -3.69
N LEU A 50 -8.62 -9.00 -2.50
CA LEU A 50 -9.87 -8.26 -2.35
C LEU A 50 -9.74 -6.85 -2.93
N TYR A 51 -8.66 -6.12 -2.64
CA TYR A 51 -8.43 -4.80 -3.21
C TYR A 51 -8.39 -4.85 -4.74
N LEU A 52 -7.60 -5.75 -5.33
CA LEU A 52 -7.48 -5.93 -6.78
C LEU A 52 -8.83 -6.26 -7.42
N SER A 53 -9.66 -7.11 -6.79
CA SER A 53 -11.00 -7.47 -7.29
C SER A 53 -11.97 -6.29 -7.37
N LYS A 54 -11.66 -5.17 -6.71
CA LYS A 54 -12.49 -3.97 -6.65
C LYS A 54 -11.97 -2.83 -7.51
N LEU A 55 -10.79 -3.00 -8.10
CA LEU A 55 -10.23 -2.04 -9.03
C LEU A 55 -10.99 -2.06 -10.36
N PRO A 56 -11.06 -0.92 -11.06
CA PRO A 56 -11.47 -0.92 -12.45
C PRO A 56 -10.50 -1.78 -13.27
N THR A 57 -10.98 -2.35 -14.37
CA THR A 57 -10.12 -3.06 -15.32
C THR A 57 -8.96 -2.16 -15.70
N PHE A 58 -7.73 -2.64 -15.51
CA PHE A 58 -6.53 -1.89 -15.81
C PHE A 58 -6.51 -1.53 -17.30
N ASP A 59 -6.52 -0.22 -17.59
CA ASP A 59 -6.34 0.31 -18.93
C ASP A 59 -4.93 0.91 -19.03
N PRO A 60 -3.99 0.24 -19.74
CA PRO A 60 -2.63 0.74 -19.92
C PRO A 60 -2.56 2.06 -20.71
N GLY A 61 -3.65 2.47 -21.38
CA GLY A 61 -3.74 3.77 -22.05
C GLY A 61 -4.17 4.92 -21.14
N SER A 62 -4.58 4.64 -19.91
CA SER A 62 -5.04 5.67 -18.99
C SER A 62 -3.87 6.44 -18.35
N PRO A 63 -4.00 7.77 -18.13
CA PRO A 63 -2.96 8.58 -17.48
C PRO A 63 -2.69 8.17 -16.03
N ASP A 64 -3.57 7.34 -15.46
CA ASP A 64 -3.51 6.84 -14.09
C ASP A 64 -3.13 5.35 -14.03
N ALA A 65 -2.68 4.75 -15.14
CA ALA A 65 -2.18 3.37 -15.19
C ALA A 65 -1.01 3.16 -14.21
N ASP A 66 -0.19 4.18 -13.98
CA ASP A 66 0.93 4.13 -13.05
C ASP A 66 0.58 4.57 -11.61
N ALA A 67 -0.70 4.78 -11.30
CA ALA A 67 -1.11 5.23 -9.97
C ALA A 67 -1.05 4.09 -8.94
N PHE A 68 -0.17 4.24 -7.94
CA PHE A 68 -0.01 3.24 -6.88
C PHE A 68 -1.23 3.13 -5.94
N TYR A 69 -1.97 4.21 -5.75
CA TYR A 69 -3.18 4.25 -4.93
C TYR A 69 -4.34 4.89 -5.72
N LEU A 70 -5.34 4.08 -6.05
CA LEU A 70 -6.57 4.52 -6.71
C LEU A 70 -7.55 5.12 -5.69
N ARG A 71 -8.29 6.14 -6.11
CA ARG A 71 -9.18 6.89 -5.22
C ARG A 71 -10.47 6.11 -4.96
N PRO A 72 -10.87 5.85 -3.71
CA PRO A 72 -12.17 5.25 -3.45
C PRO A 72 -13.31 6.18 -3.87
N LEU A 73 -14.39 5.64 -4.41
CA LEU A 73 -15.59 6.41 -4.76
C LEU A 73 -16.35 6.83 -3.50
N ASP A 74 -16.80 8.08 -3.46
CA ASP A 74 -17.53 8.65 -2.31
C ASP A 74 -18.91 7.98 -2.09
N ARG A 75 -19.47 7.36 -3.13
CA ARG A 75 -20.75 6.63 -3.07
C ARG A 75 -20.61 5.29 -3.80
N LEU A 76 -20.94 4.21 -3.10
CA LEU A 76 -21.12 2.91 -3.74
C LEU A 76 -22.32 2.98 -4.68
N GLN A 77 -22.08 2.70 -5.96
CA GLN A 77 -23.15 2.70 -6.95
C GLN A 77 -23.89 1.34 -7.02
N SER A 78 -23.18 0.22 -6.90
CA SER A 78 -23.73 -1.14 -6.80
C SER A 78 -22.61 -2.15 -6.44
N LYS A 79 -22.93 -3.42 -6.15
CA LYS A 79 -21.93 -4.47 -5.84
C LYS A 79 -20.99 -4.79 -7.02
N ASP A 80 -21.47 -4.59 -8.24
CA ASP A 80 -20.80 -5.01 -9.48
C ASP A 80 -20.02 -3.87 -10.15
N LYS A 81 -20.06 -2.67 -9.59
CA LYS A 81 -19.30 -1.51 -10.08
C LYS A 81 -17.97 -1.38 -9.34
N PRO A 82 -16.92 -0.88 -10.00
CA PRO A 82 -15.63 -0.65 -9.37
C PRO A 82 -15.81 0.29 -8.16
N LEU A 83 -15.12 -0.02 -7.06
CA LEU A 83 -15.16 0.79 -5.84
C LEU A 83 -14.15 1.93 -5.87
N PHE A 84 -13.25 1.90 -6.85
CA PHE A 84 -12.17 2.86 -7.01
C PHE A 84 -12.27 3.53 -8.36
N ASP A 85 -12.01 4.83 -8.34
CA ASP A 85 -11.75 5.66 -9.50
C ASP A 85 -10.28 5.47 -9.91
N ALA A 86 -10.04 5.38 -11.22
CA ALA A 86 -8.72 5.29 -11.80
C ALA A 86 -8.03 6.66 -11.76
N ARG A 87 -7.94 7.27 -10.57
CA ARG A 87 -7.28 8.54 -10.32
C ARG A 87 -6.40 8.42 -9.09
N ALA A 88 -5.17 8.90 -9.18
CA ALA A 88 -4.25 8.89 -8.05
C ALA A 88 -4.83 9.60 -6.81
N ILE A 89 -4.64 9.01 -5.63
CA ILE A 89 -4.89 9.69 -4.36
C ILE A 89 -3.77 10.69 -4.08
N GLY A 90 -4.14 11.95 -3.86
CA GLY A 90 -3.20 13.00 -3.49
C GLY A 90 -2.49 12.73 -2.16
N HIS A 91 -1.23 13.17 -2.07
CA HIS A 91 -0.36 12.98 -0.89
C HIS A 91 -1.00 13.45 0.43
N ASN A 92 -1.70 14.58 0.40
CA ASN A 92 -2.37 15.17 1.56
C ASN A 92 -3.52 14.29 2.06
N THR A 93 -4.32 13.75 1.13
CA THR A 93 -5.39 12.80 1.44
C THR A 93 -4.82 11.53 2.06
N LEU A 94 -3.77 10.95 1.48
CA LEU A 94 -3.08 9.79 2.05
C LEU A 94 -2.53 10.05 3.46
N LYS A 95 -2.00 11.26 3.70
CA LYS A 95 -1.44 11.64 5.01
C LYS A 95 -2.54 11.71 6.09
N GLY A 96 -3.73 12.21 5.73
CA GLY A 96 -4.87 12.29 6.64
C GLY A 96 -5.65 10.98 6.81
N LEU A 97 -5.58 10.07 5.83
CA LEU A 97 -6.44 8.89 5.76
C LEU A 97 -6.30 8.00 6.99
N LEU A 98 -5.08 7.62 7.37
CA LEU A 98 -4.84 6.74 8.51
C LEU A 98 -5.31 7.36 9.82
N LYS A 99 -4.98 8.65 10.04
CA LYS A 99 -5.44 9.41 11.21
C LYS A 99 -6.97 9.41 11.31
N ASN A 100 -7.64 9.63 10.20
CA ASN A 100 -9.10 9.66 10.14
C ASN A 100 -9.71 8.27 10.39
N MET A 101 -9.12 7.20 9.87
CA MET A 101 -9.57 5.83 10.12
C MET A 101 -9.41 5.46 11.60
N CYS A 102 -8.26 5.76 12.21
CA CYS A 102 -8.04 5.52 13.64
C CYS A 102 -9.06 6.29 14.49
N LYS A 103 -9.26 7.58 14.20
CA LYS A 103 -10.26 8.41 14.90
C LYS A 103 -11.67 7.82 14.81
N LYS A 104 -12.10 7.39 13.61
CA LYS A 104 -13.41 6.76 13.40
C LYS A 104 -13.57 5.44 14.14
N ALA A 105 -12.48 4.67 14.27
CA ALA A 105 -12.47 3.41 15.00
C ALA A 105 -12.34 3.58 16.54
N GLY A 106 -12.31 4.82 17.05
CA GLY A 106 -12.08 5.10 18.48
C GLY A 106 -10.64 4.81 18.94
N ILE A 107 -9.70 4.62 18.00
CA ILE A 107 -8.30 4.36 18.29
C ILE A 107 -7.61 5.72 18.43
N CYS A 108 -7.30 6.11 19.67
CA CYS A 108 -6.49 7.29 19.95
C CYS A 108 -5.09 7.09 19.35
N SER A 109 -4.83 7.80 18.26
CA SER A 109 -3.48 8.00 17.76
C SER A 109 -3.06 9.37 18.25
N ASP A 110 -2.13 9.44 19.20
CA ASP A 110 -1.50 10.68 19.69
C ASP A 110 -0.58 11.29 18.62
N GLY A 111 -1.06 11.35 17.38
CA GLY A 111 -0.42 12.00 16.24
C GLY A 111 0.70 11.21 15.57
N LYS A 112 1.11 10.05 16.08
CA LYS A 112 2.23 9.27 15.53
C LYS A 112 1.74 7.97 14.91
N SER A 113 1.80 7.90 13.59
CA SER A 113 1.65 6.65 12.84
C SER A 113 2.94 6.39 12.07
N ASN A 114 3.40 5.14 12.06
CA ASN A 114 4.64 4.76 11.37
C ASN A 114 4.52 4.81 9.83
N HIS A 115 3.37 5.26 9.31
CA HIS A 115 3.00 5.06 7.91
C HIS A 115 3.51 6.16 6.96
N LYS A 116 4.09 7.25 7.50
CA LYS A 116 4.85 8.24 6.72
C LYS A 116 6.02 8.78 7.56
N SER A 117 7.25 8.34 7.24
CA SER A 117 8.53 9.00 7.58
C SER A 117 8.58 9.82 8.89
N ASN A 118 8.77 9.13 10.03
CA ASN A 118 9.80 9.42 11.04
C ASN A 118 9.63 8.41 12.17
N CYS A 119 10.65 7.57 12.32
CA CYS A 119 10.73 6.49 13.28
C CYS A 119 11.26 7.06 14.59
N CYS A 120 10.44 7.04 15.65
CA CYS A 120 10.96 7.00 17.02
C CYS A 120 10.38 5.74 17.65
N TYR A 121 11.15 4.66 17.62
CA TYR A 121 11.00 3.58 18.59
C TYR A 121 11.43 4.16 19.94
N GLN A 122 10.51 4.23 20.90
CA GLN A 122 10.89 4.15 22.31
C GLN A 122 10.39 2.80 22.77
N SER A 123 11.32 1.87 22.90
CA SER A 123 11.13 0.62 23.62
C SER A 123 10.93 0.96 25.09
N ALA A 124 9.87 0.40 25.68
CA ALA A 124 9.82 0.15 27.11
C ALA A 124 10.82 -0.96 27.47
#